data_AF-H8ZB12-F1
#
_entry.id   AF-H8ZB12-F1
#
_cell.length_a   1.000
_cell.length_b   1.000
_cell.length_c   1.000
_cell.angle_alpha   90.00
_cell.angle_beta   90.00
_cell.angle_gamma   90.00
#
_symmetry.space_group_name_H-M   'P 1'
#
loop_
_entity.id
_entity.type
_entity.pdbx_description
1 polymer ?
#
loop_
_entity_poly.entity_id
_entity_poly.type
_entity_poly.pdbx_seq_one_letter_code
_entity_poly.pdbx_strand_id
1 'polypeptide(L)'
;MRKGHLYFLQFLMLLGSMCANPARKPSAQYEANNPVNHSHSMTKIQFKEKFMSSIEGIEYNEMHFLTMYFSSRVLKWNYMFVYPSEKTPEEKKNKMFVYTESDSVLESAIVLNDTIDISEDLSDLHKKINQKKNNVYLEESTFQEAGKLCIPFTNKQLGYSNPKSFSTWLPRFIYPKDLITWMLSKEKPFIPEKSEIEKKLPVITPAFVLDAQEYINNTEESAVVTWLGHASALVTISGINILADPVFSKRASSFPNTVGPIRHVPPPCAAEALPVVHAVLISHSHHDHFDPEAVKVISKKSPDAVWFVPLGFDAHLMQYNIKNIVCMGWGEIKTHTYTLESGKKRRIKVTSVPAQHWGCRTGIDIFRELWCGWIATVSDAKDRSISKTMYFAGDTGMCRKEFLKIGMWFNIDLALIPIGCYEPSWFIYPQHISPKEALILHQIIKAKKSVAIHWGTYDMGTTEDFLQPRDDLIRDRKTLGIDSNEFITVCPGELIPF
;
A
#
# COMPACT_ATOMS: atom_id res chain seq x y z
N MET A 1 10.73 -37.36 -6.58
CA MET A 1 11.07 -36.75 -7.90
C MET A 1 9.77 -36.34 -8.57
N ARG A 2 9.45 -35.12 -9.01
CA ARG A 2 10.13 -33.82 -9.09
C ARG A 2 9.04 -32.71 -9.01
N LYS A 3 8.84 -32.07 -7.84
CA LYS A 3 8.08 -30.79 -7.75
C LYS A 3 8.93 -29.60 -8.25
N GLY A 4 10.26 -29.75 -8.30
CA GLY A 4 11.19 -28.76 -8.84
C GLY A 4 11.31 -28.70 -10.37
N HIS A 5 10.65 -29.59 -11.13
CA HIS A 5 10.58 -29.49 -12.60
C HIS A 5 9.48 -28.54 -13.10
N LEU A 6 8.57 -28.13 -12.21
CA LEU A 6 7.35 -27.41 -12.56
C LEU A 6 7.60 -25.90 -12.74
N TYR A 7 8.49 -25.32 -11.92
CA TYR A 7 8.94 -23.93 -12.05
C TYR A 7 9.92 -23.73 -13.23
N PHE A 8 10.52 -24.82 -13.72
CA PHE A 8 11.46 -24.82 -14.84
C PHE A 8 10.77 -24.54 -16.19
N LEU A 9 9.53 -24.97 -16.38
CA LEU A 9 8.76 -24.77 -17.64
C LEU A 9 8.21 -23.34 -17.78
N GLN A 10 7.80 -22.72 -16.68
CA GLN A 10 7.42 -21.30 -16.65
C GLN A 10 8.63 -20.40 -16.92
N PHE A 11 9.84 -20.83 -16.54
CA PHE A 11 11.10 -20.13 -16.76
C PHE A 11 11.74 -20.37 -18.14
N LEU A 12 11.55 -21.54 -18.77
CA LEU A 12 11.98 -21.74 -20.16
C LEU A 12 11.29 -20.76 -21.13
N MET A 13 10.07 -20.32 -20.80
CA MET A 13 9.37 -19.25 -21.54
C MET A 13 9.99 -17.86 -21.29
N LEU A 14 10.56 -17.59 -20.11
CA LEU A 14 11.33 -16.38 -19.78
C LEU A 14 12.66 -16.29 -20.54
N LEU A 15 13.33 -17.42 -20.75
CA LEU A 15 14.61 -17.48 -21.49
C LEU A 15 14.43 -17.27 -23.01
N GLY A 16 13.33 -17.75 -23.60
CA GLY A 16 13.06 -17.64 -25.04
C GLY A 16 12.90 -16.21 -25.55
N SER A 17 12.47 -15.28 -24.70
CA SER A 17 12.30 -13.86 -25.05
C SER A 17 13.57 -13.02 -24.97
N MET A 18 14.66 -13.52 -24.35
CA MET A 18 15.91 -12.78 -24.18
C MET A 18 16.85 -12.81 -25.42
N CYS A 19 16.47 -13.52 -26.49
CA CYS A 19 17.26 -13.61 -27.73
C CYS A 19 16.88 -12.58 -28.81
N ALA A 20 16.03 -11.59 -28.53
CA ALA A 20 15.74 -10.51 -29.48
C ALA A 20 16.77 -9.37 -29.36
N ASN A 21 17.56 -9.20 -30.44
CA ASN A 21 18.69 -8.29 -30.59
C ASN A 21 18.39 -6.80 -30.27
N PRO A 22 19.24 -6.09 -29.50
CA PRO A 22 19.12 -4.64 -29.33
C PRO A 22 19.86 -3.87 -30.45
N ALA A 23 19.16 -2.97 -31.14
CA ALA A 23 19.77 -2.07 -32.12
C ALA A 23 20.38 -0.80 -31.50
N ARG A 24 21.68 -0.62 -31.77
CA ARG A 24 22.53 0.60 -31.86
C ARG A 24 22.57 1.66 -30.73
N LYS A 25 23.79 1.84 -30.20
CA LYS A 25 24.30 2.93 -29.32
C LYS A 25 24.44 4.28 -30.06
N PRO A 26 24.54 5.39 -29.29
CA PRO A 26 25.72 6.25 -29.42
C PRO A 26 26.45 6.52 -28.08
N SER A 27 27.74 6.82 -28.22
CA SER A 27 28.81 7.03 -27.24
C SER A 27 28.92 8.47 -26.72
N ALA A 28 29.39 8.65 -25.48
CA ALA A 28 30.51 9.55 -25.11
C ALA A 28 30.85 9.43 -23.61
N GLN A 29 32.15 9.43 -23.31
CA GLN A 29 32.82 9.30 -22.01
C GLN A 29 32.78 10.60 -21.20
N TYR A 30 32.94 10.52 -19.87
CA TYR A 30 33.76 11.44 -19.09
C TYR A 30 34.21 10.78 -17.77
N GLU A 31 35.53 10.71 -17.55
CA GLU A 31 36.19 10.35 -16.29
C GLU A 31 36.59 11.62 -15.53
N ALA A 32 36.64 11.56 -14.19
CA ALA A 32 37.52 12.41 -13.39
C ALA A 32 37.80 11.78 -12.00
N ASN A 33 39.08 11.60 -11.71
CA ASN A 33 39.68 11.19 -10.43
C ASN A 33 39.82 12.38 -9.46
N ASN A 34 39.68 12.16 -8.15
CA ASN A 34 40.74 12.38 -7.15
C ASN A 34 40.32 12.02 -5.70
N PRO A 35 41.29 11.66 -4.82
CA PRO A 35 41.05 11.11 -3.48
C PRO A 35 41.13 12.19 -2.38
N VAL A 36 40.36 12.05 -1.29
CA VAL A 36 40.54 12.85 -0.06
C VAL A 36 40.48 11.98 1.18
N ASN A 37 41.47 12.19 2.05
CA ASN A 37 41.76 11.49 3.30
C ASN A 37 40.65 11.60 4.36
N HIS A 38 40.40 10.49 5.05
CA HIS A 38 39.45 10.34 6.17
C HIS A 38 39.92 11.09 7.44
N SER A 39 39.09 12.02 7.93
CA SER A 39 39.10 12.48 9.33
C SER A 39 37.99 11.75 10.11
N HIS A 40 38.20 11.54 11.41
CA HIS A 40 37.51 10.53 12.22
C HIS A 40 35.99 10.76 12.30
N SER A 41 35.19 9.83 11.77
CA SER A 41 33.72 9.86 11.83
C SER A 41 33.21 9.26 13.14
N MET A 42 32.28 9.97 13.79
CA MET A 42 31.55 9.48 14.96
C MET A 42 30.53 8.44 14.51
N THR A 43 30.48 7.29 15.18
CA THR A 43 29.53 6.22 14.82
C THR A 43 28.08 6.59 15.17
N LYS A 44 27.08 6.01 14.49
CA LYS A 44 25.64 6.24 14.76
C LYS A 44 25.25 5.99 16.23
N ILE A 45 25.94 5.08 16.91
CA ILE A 45 25.67 4.72 18.31
C ILE A 45 26.18 5.81 19.25
N GLN A 46 27.43 6.25 19.07
CA GLN A 46 28.01 7.37 19.82
C GLN A 46 27.24 8.67 19.60
N PHE A 47 26.74 8.89 18.38
CA PHE A 47 25.86 10.01 18.05
C PHE A 47 24.52 9.92 18.78
N LYS A 48 23.88 8.75 18.79
CA LYS A 48 22.60 8.54 19.48
C LYS A 48 22.72 8.74 20.99
N GLU A 49 23.80 8.24 21.61
CA GLU A 49 24.05 8.43 23.04
C GLU A 49 24.30 9.91 23.39
N LYS A 50 25.07 10.62 22.55
CA LYS A 50 25.33 12.05 22.73
C LYS A 50 24.09 12.93 22.46
N PHE A 51 23.25 12.54 21.50
CA PHE A 51 21.96 13.17 21.23
C PHE A 51 20.99 12.98 22.39
N MET A 52 20.77 11.73 22.82
CA MET A 52 19.82 11.39 23.89
C MET A 52 20.22 12.02 25.23
N SER A 53 21.52 12.10 25.53
CA SER A 53 22.00 12.84 26.72
C SER A 53 21.83 14.36 26.61
N SER A 54 21.86 14.95 25.41
CA SER A 54 21.66 16.40 25.22
C SER A 54 20.18 16.85 25.28
N ILE A 55 19.26 15.91 25.13
CA ILE A 55 17.80 16.12 25.21
C ILE A 55 17.16 15.45 26.43
N GLU A 56 17.97 14.91 27.34
CA GLU A 56 17.50 14.21 28.53
C GLU A 56 16.66 15.18 29.39
N GLY A 57 15.38 14.83 29.60
CA GLY A 57 14.39 15.66 30.31
C GLY A 57 13.46 16.51 29.45
N ILE A 58 13.46 16.38 28.11
CA ILE A 58 12.51 17.06 27.21
C ILE A 58 11.58 16.00 26.58
N GLU A 59 10.26 16.13 26.75
CA GLU A 59 9.31 15.20 26.15
C GLU A 59 9.19 15.44 24.62
N TYR A 60 9.04 14.37 23.83
CA TYR A 60 9.03 14.42 22.35
C TYR A 60 7.90 15.31 21.80
N ASN A 61 6.76 15.30 22.49
CA ASN A 61 5.56 16.10 22.29
C ASN A 61 5.79 17.61 22.52
N GLU A 62 6.89 17.97 23.19
CA GLU A 62 7.31 19.36 23.41
C GLU A 62 8.33 19.85 22.38
N MET A 63 8.66 19.06 21.35
CA MET A 63 9.64 19.43 20.32
C MET A 63 8.98 19.91 19.03
N HIS A 64 9.45 21.04 18.51
CA HIS A 64 9.11 21.49 17.16
C HIS A 64 10.25 21.21 16.20
N PHE A 65 9.87 20.73 15.01
CA PHE A 65 10.79 20.39 13.93
C PHE A 65 10.58 21.37 12.78
N LEU A 66 11.64 22.07 12.39
CA LEU A 66 11.65 22.91 11.19
C LEU A 66 12.66 22.32 10.22
N THR A 67 12.24 21.95 9.01
CA THR A 67 13.14 21.41 7.99
C THR A 67 13.35 22.46 6.89
N MET A 68 14.60 22.81 6.61
CA MET A 68 14.97 23.70 5.52
C MET A 68 15.86 22.96 4.51
N TYR A 69 15.57 23.18 3.23
CA TYR A 69 16.28 22.53 2.14
C TYR A 69 17.13 23.55 1.38
N PHE A 70 18.43 23.28 1.28
CA PHE A 70 19.31 24.02 0.38
C PHE A 70 19.82 23.08 -0.72
N SER A 71 19.62 23.52 -1.97
CA SER A 71 20.05 22.78 -3.15
C SER A 71 21.00 23.64 -3.98
N SER A 72 22.22 23.16 -4.19
CA SER A 72 23.08 23.62 -5.30
C SER A 72 23.18 22.51 -6.36
N ARG A 73 23.75 22.82 -7.53
CA ARG A 73 23.91 21.85 -8.63
C ARG A 73 24.73 20.61 -8.26
N VAL A 74 25.47 20.64 -7.15
CA VAL A 74 26.45 19.59 -6.79
C VAL A 74 26.21 19.02 -5.38
N LEU A 75 25.55 19.75 -4.48
CA LEU A 75 25.32 19.30 -3.10
C LEU A 75 23.89 19.61 -2.65
N LYS A 76 23.28 18.64 -1.96
CA LYS A 76 22.00 18.78 -1.28
C LYS A 76 22.24 18.74 0.23
N TRP A 77 21.69 19.71 0.94
CA TRP A 77 21.79 19.80 2.38
C TRP A 77 20.38 19.79 2.98
N ASN A 78 20.14 18.87 3.90
CA ASN A 78 18.91 18.80 4.69
C ASN A 78 19.18 19.41 6.06
N TYR A 79 18.66 20.61 6.33
CA TYR A 79 18.71 21.20 7.66
C TYR A 79 17.47 20.82 8.44
N MET A 80 17.62 20.18 9.60
CA MET A 80 16.54 19.98 10.55
C MET A 80 16.88 20.74 11.82
N PHE A 81 16.03 21.70 12.18
CA PHE A 81 16.09 22.46 13.41
C PHE A 81 15.12 21.87 14.42
N VAL A 82 15.61 21.59 15.62
CA VAL A 82 14.79 21.10 16.73
C VAL A 82 14.85 22.13 17.85
N TYR A 83 13.70 22.60 18.32
CA TYR A 83 13.60 23.49 19.48
C TYR A 83 12.40 23.16 20.38
N PRO A 84 12.47 23.41 21.70
CA PRO A 84 11.37 23.17 22.63
C PRO A 84 10.21 24.15 22.45
N SER A 85 9.00 23.68 22.70
CA SER A 85 7.71 24.38 22.53
C SER A 85 7.47 25.50 23.54
N GLU A 86 7.92 25.34 24.79
CA GLU A 86 7.65 26.31 25.85
C GLU A 86 8.90 26.74 26.62
N LYS A 87 9.65 27.72 26.09
CA LYS A 87 10.65 28.49 26.87
C LYS A 87 10.84 29.91 26.33
N THR A 88 11.33 30.80 27.19
CA THR A 88 11.57 32.22 26.86
C THR A 88 12.53 32.38 25.67
N PRO A 89 12.48 33.49 24.89
CA PRO A 89 13.39 33.71 23.75
C PRO A 89 14.88 33.57 24.11
N GLU A 90 15.24 33.88 25.35
CA GLU A 90 16.60 33.78 25.88
C GLU A 90 17.04 32.34 26.19
N GLU A 91 16.11 31.47 26.59
CA GLU A 91 16.36 30.03 26.74
C GLU A 91 16.36 29.30 25.39
N LYS A 92 15.61 29.80 24.39
CA LYS A 92 15.62 29.30 22.99
C LYS A 92 16.98 29.50 22.30
N LYS A 93 17.77 30.49 22.72
CA LYS A 93 19.11 30.76 22.18
C LYS A 93 20.12 29.63 22.42
N ASN A 94 19.92 28.80 23.45
CA ASN A 94 20.95 27.86 23.92
C ASN A 94 20.82 26.41 23.43
N LYS A 95 19.77 26.06 22.67
CA LYS A 95 19.53 24.66 22.24
C LYS A 95 18.90 24.57 20.86
N MET A 96 19.60 25.08 19.84
CA MET A 96 19.24 24.87 18.44
C MET A 96 20.12 23.77 17.85
N PHE A 97 19.51 22.64 17.51
CA PHE A 97 20.23 21.54 16.86
C PHE A 97 20.07 21.65 15.36
N VAL A 98 21.18 21.73 14.62
CA VAL A 98 21.18 21.78 13.16
C VAL A 98 21.70 20.46 12.62
N TYR A 99 20.85 19.75 11.89
CA TYR A 99 21.21 18.53 11.19
C TYR A 99 21.71 18.81 9.77
N THR A 100 22.58 17.97 9.22
CA THR A 100 22.88 17.89 7.79
C THR A 100 22.90 16.42 7.36
N GLU A 101 22.22 16.09 6.26
CA GLU A 101 22.36 14.79 5.59
C GLU A 101 22.95 15.02 4.21
N SER A 102 24.07 14.35 3.91
CA SER A 102 24.55 14.14 2.54
C SER A 102 24.62 12.64 2.26
N ASP A 103 24.39 12.26 1.00
CA ASP A 103 24.05 10.90 0.52
C ASP A 103 25.09 9.78 0.79
N SER A 104 26.10 9.94 1.68
CA SER A 104 26.96 8.80 2.03
C SER A 104 27.69 8.79 3.39
N VAL A 105 27.79 9.87 4.18
CA VAL A 105 28.43 9.84 5.51
C VAL A 105 27.79 10.91 6.40
N LEU A 106 27.56 10.60 7.70
CA LEU A 106 27.19 11.58 8.73
C LEU A 106 28.42 12.47 9.02
N GLU A 107 28.66 13.47 8.18
CA GLU A 107 29.77 14.42 8.36
C GLU A 107 29.33 15.59 9.25
N SER A 108 29.51 15.39 10.55
CA SER A 108 29.47 16.41 11.63
C SER A 108 28.11 17.05 11.97
N ALA A 109 27.82 17.11 13.28
CA ALA A 109 26.89 18.07 13.84
C ALA A 109 27.67 19.35 14.14
N ILE A 110 27.31 20.47 13.51
CA ILE A 110 27.78 21.79 13.93
C ILE A 110 26.78 22.31 14.95
N VAL A 111 27.20 22.40 16.20
CA VAL A 111 26.48 23.22 17.19
C VAL A 111 26.78 24.67 16.82
N LEU A 112 25.83 25.33 16.16
CA LEU A 112 25.93 26.77 15.95
C LEU A 112 25.64 27.44 17.30
N ASN A 113 26.69 27.93 17.95
CA ASN A 113 26.57 28.77 19.16
C ASN A 113 26.22 30.23 18.83
N ASP A 114 26.00 30.57 17.56
CA ASP A 114 25.73 31.95 17.14
C ASP A 114 24.24 32.20 16.89
N THR A 115 23.76 33.22 17.60
CA THR A 115 22.41 33.76 17.63
C THR A 115 21.90 34.24 16.27
N ILE A 116 20.77 33.70 15.80
CA ILE A 116 19.95 34.31 14.74
C ILE A 116 18.78 35.03 15.43
N ASP A 117 18.72 36.35 15.26
CA ASP A 117 17.66 37.17 15.86
C ASP A 117 16.42 37.16 14.95
N ILE A 118 15.30 36.64 15.46
CA ILE A 118 14.01 36.53 14.75
C ILE A 118 12.96 37.38 15.48
N SER A 119 13.35 38.56 15.97
CA SER A 119 12.58 39.39 16.89
C SER A 119 11.39 40.15 16.29
N GLU A 120 10.87 39.80 15.12
CA GLU A 120 9.64 40.41 14.59
C GLU A 120 8.48 39.41 14.50
N ASP A 121 7.83 39.29 15.66
CA ASP A 121 6.40 39.08 15.91
C ASP A 121 5.69 37.86 15.29
N LEU A 122 6.03 36.67 15.79
CA LEU A 122 5.31 35.41 15.55
C LEU A 122 3.83 35.45 15.99
N SER A 123 3.44 36.37 16.87
CA SER A 123 2.07 36.47 17.38
C SER A 123 1.10 37.03 16.31
N ASP A 124 1.59 37.95 15.49
CA ASP A 124 0.86 38.54 14.38
C ASP A 124 0.73 37.55 13.20
N LEU A 125 1.75 36.71 12.99
CA LEU A 125 1.72 35.62 12.01
C LEU A 125 0.68 34.54 12.39
N HIS A 126 0.64 34.14 13.67
CA HIS A 126 -0.33 33.15 14.17
C HIS A 126 -1.78 33.67 14.08
N LYS A 127 -2.01 34.96 14.37
CA LYS A 127 -3.32 35.61 14.20
C LYS A 127 -3.73 35.72 12.73
N LYS A 128 -2.80 36.08 11.83
CA LYS A 128 -3.06 36.14 10.37
C LYS A 128 -3.35 34.75 9.77
N ILE A 129 -2.68 33.70 10.25
CA ILE A 129 -2.92 32.31 9.83
C ILE A 129 -4.30 31.81 10.28
N ASN A 130 -4.71 32.11 11.52
CA ASN A 130 -6.01 31.69 12.02
C ASN A 130 -7.18 32.54 11.49
N GLN A 131 -6.98 33.83 11.22
CA GLN A 131 -7.98 34.65 10.52
C GLN A 131 -8.16 34.25 9.05
N LYS A 132 -7.10 33.78 8.37
CA LYS A 132 -7.18 33.23 6.99
C LYS A 132 -7.73 31.79 6.91
N LYS A 133 -7.85 31.04 8.02
CA LYS A 133 -8.50 29.71 8.01
C LYS A 133 -10.02 29.77 7.81
N ASN A 134 -10.65 30.88 8.18
CA ASN A 134 -12.11 31.04 8.09
C ASN A 134 -12.59 31.86 6.88
N ASN A 135 -11.68 32.40 6.07
CA ASN A 135 -11.98 32.99 4.78
C ASN A 135 -10.67 33.02 3.97
N VAL A 136 -10.75 32.62 2.69
CA VAL A 136 -9.72 32.66 1.64
C VAL A 136 -9.19 31.27 1.23
N TYR A 137 -9.68 30.83 0.06
CA TYR A 137 -9.01 29.92 -0.86
C TYR A 137 -7.52 30.26 -0.94
N LEU A 138 -6.64 29.36 -0.48
CA LEU A 138 -5.20 29.55 -0.63
C LEU A 138 -4.83 29.34 -2.11
N GLU A 139 -4.12 30.32 -2.68
CA GLU A 139 -3.73 30.33 -4.09
C GLU A 139 -2.87 29.12 -4.49
N GLU A 140 -3.13 28.67 -5.70
CA GLU A 140 -2.77 27.39 -6.32
C GLU A 140 -1.25 27.18 -6.56
N SER A 141 -0.41 28.14 -6.22
CA SER A 141 1.00 28.22 -6.65
C SER A 141 2.05 27.83 -5.59
N THR A 142 1.71 27.75 -4.30
CA THR A 142 2.71 27.46 -3.23
C THR A 142 2.83 25.97 -2.85
N PHE A 143 2.00 25.08 -3.42
CA PHE A 143 1.95 23.64 -3.07
C PHE A 143 2.41 22.69 -4.18
N GLN A 144 2.91 23.23 -5.31
CA GLN A 144 3.20 22.46 -6.52
C GLN A 144 4.62 21.89 -6.55
N GLU A 145 4.90 20.87 -5.72
CA GLU A 145 5.83 19.77 -6.05
C GLU A 145 5.84 18.68 -4.96
N ALA A 146 5.69 19.06 -3.68
CA ALA A 146 5.76 18.12 -2.55
C ALA A 146 4.42 17.43 -2.20
N GLY A 147 3.30 17.92 -2.72
CA GLY A 147 1.97 17.44 -2.32
C GLY A 147 1.40 16.31 -3.17
N LYS A 148 1.71 16.25 -4.47
CA LYS A 148 1.00 15.35 -5.40
C LYS A 148 1.43 13.89 -5.24
N LEU A 149 0.47 12.97 -5.29
CA LEU A 149 0.75 11.55 -5.49
C LEU A 149 1.62 11.37 -6.74
N CYS A 150 2.54 10.41 -6.71
CA CYS A 150 3.32 10.13 -7.90
C CYS A 150 2.42 9.65 -9.05
N ILE A 151 2.73 10.08 -10.26
CA ILE A 151 2.07 9.61 -11.49
C ILE A 151 2.76 8.34 -12.00
N PRO A 152 2.07 7.49 -12.78
CA PRO A 152 2.67 6.30 -13.37
C PRO A 152 3.90 6.64 -14.20
N PHE A 153 4.96 5.87 -14.03
CA PHE A 153 6.20 6.01 -14.77
C PHE A 153 6.36 4.83 -15.73
N THR A 154 6.62 5.10 -17.00
CA THR A 154 6.92 4.07 -18.01
C THR A 154 8.38 4.13 -18.44
N ASN A 155 9.05 2.98 -18.36
CA ASN A 155 10.35 2.74 -18.96
C ASN A 155 10.15 2.23 -20.39
N LYS A 156 10.74 2.90 -21.38
CA LYS A 156 10.63 2.56 -22.81
C LYS A 156 11.01 1.10 -23.14
N GLN A 157 11.84 0.45 -22.33
CA GLN A 157 12.28 -0.93 -22.55
C GLN A 157 11.47 -1.98 -21.78
N LEU A 158 10.86 -1.60 -20.65
CA LEU A 158 10.28 -2.56 -19.70
C LEU A 158 8.77 -2.38 -19.48
N GLY A 159 8.16 -1.24 -19.82
CA GLY A 159 6.77 -0.94 -19.48
C GLY A 159 6.66 -0.09 -18.22
N TYR A 160 5.62 -0.25 -17.41
CA TYR A 160 5.43 0.47 -16.16
C TYR A 160 6.54 0.15 -15.15
N SER A 161 6.90 1.09 -14.28
CA SER A 161 8.00 0.88 -13.32
C SER A 161 7.82 1.70 -12.06
N ASN A 162 8.33 1.17 -10.94
CA ASN A 162 8.38 1.86 -9.67
C ASN A 162 9.33 3.08 -9.77
N PRO A 163 8.92 4.28 -9.34
CA PRO A 163 9.76 5.47 -9.39
C PRO A 163 10.93 5.36 -8.42
N LYS A 164 12.01 6.12 -8.67
CA LYS A 164 13.19 6.16 -7.77
C LYS A 164 12.87 6.60 -6.34
N SER A 165 11.74 7.26 -6.12
CA SER A 165 11.26 7.63 -4.78
C SER A 165 10.88 6.42 -3.92
N PHE A 166 10.64 5.26 -4.55
CA PHE A 166 10.36 3.99 -3.88
C PHE A 166 11.69 3.37 -3.46
N SER A 167 12.27 3.90 -2.39
CA SER A 167 13.67 3.63 -2.00
C SER A 167 13.95 2.17 -1.63
N THR A 168 12.91 1.41 -1.29
CA THR A 168 13.00 -0.02 -0.98
C THR A 168 12.86 -0.88 -2.24
N TRP A 169 12.41 -0.30 -3.36
CA TRP A 169 12.46 -0.93 -4.68
C TRP A 169 13.89 -0.95 -5.18
N LEU A 170 14.61 -2.03 -4.84
CA LEU A 170 15.88 -2.33 -5.47
C LEU A 170 15.58 -3.00 -6.82
N PRO A 171 16.05 -2.47 -7.95
CA PRO A 171 16.09 -3.22 -9.21
C PRO A 171 17.19 -4.28 -9.12
N ARG A 172 17.20 -5.10 -8.06
CA ARG A 172 17.79 -6.41 -8.15
C ARG A 172 16.84 -7.17 -9.05
N PHE A 173 17.20 -7.27 -10.32
CA PHE A 173 16.72 -8.37 -11.14
C PHE A 173 16.89 -9.62 -10.28
N ILE A 174 15.78 -10.28 -9.93
CA ILE A 174 15.84 -11.60 -9.33
C ILE A 174 16.70 -12.42 -10.27
N TYR A 175 17.95 -12.68 -9.88
CA TYR A 175 18.84 -13.41 -10.76
C TYR A 175 18.35 -14.86 -10.76
N PRO A 176 18.54 -15.63 -11.85
CA PRO A 176 18.18 -17.04 -11.87
C PRO A 176 18.75 -17.83 -10.67
N LYS A 177 19.94 -17.45 -10.17
CA LYS A 177 20.54 -18.00 -8.95
C LYS A 177 19.73 -17.71 -7.67
N ASP A 178 19.07 -16.57 -7.57
CA ASP A 178 18.29 -16.16 -6.40
C ASP A 178 17.01 -16.99 -6.35
N LEU A 179 16.38 -17.21 -7.51
CA LEU A 179 15.23 -18.11 -7.65
C LEU A 179 15.61 -19.56 -7.34
N ILE A 180 16.75 -20.04 -7.83
CA ILE A 180 17.27 -21.38 -7.49
C ILE A 180 17.54 -21.47 -5.98
N THR A 181 18.13 -20.44 -5.38
CA THR A 181 18.41 -20.40 -3.93
C THR A 181 17.12 -20.44 -3.13
N TRP A 182 16.09 -19.69 -3.53
CA TRP A 182 14.76 -19.73 -2.92
C TRP A 182 14.08 -21.10 -3.10
N MET A 183 14.08 -21.67 -4.31
CA MET A 183 13.53 -23.00 -4.58
C MET A 183 14.24 -24.14 -3.83
N LEU A 184 15.54 -23.98 -3.59
CA LEU A 184 16.38 -24.94 -2.86
C LEU A 184 16.46 -24.63 -1.37
N SER A 185 15.87 -23.51 -0.92
CA SER A 185 15.81 -23.18 0.49
C SER A 185 15.08 -24.30 1.23
N LYS A 186 15.66 -24.74 2.35
CA LYS A 186 15.25 -25.97 3.04
C LYS A 186 14.05 -25.78 3.95
N GLU A 187 13.68 -24.55 4.24
CA GLU A 187 12.57 -24.20 5.13
C GLU A 187 11.29 -24.16 4.31
N LYS A 188 10.60 -25.31 4.25
CA LYS A 188 9.23 -25.32 3.77
C LYS A 188 8.34 -24.77 4.88
N PRO A 189 7.41 -23.85 4.57
CA PRO A 189 6.49 -23.34 5.57
C PRO A 189 5.69 -24.49 6.16
N PHE A 190 5.42 -24.41 7.47
CA PHE A 190 4.50 -25.33 8.11
C PHE A 190 3.07 -24.96 7.70
N ILE A 191 2.41 -25.92 7.06
CA ILE A 191 0.99 -25.86 6.73
C ILE A 191 0.28 -26.86 7.64
N PRO A 192 -0.56 -26.40 8.58
CA PRO A 192 -1.31 -27.29 9.47
C PRO A 192 -2.22 -28.23 8.69
N GLU A 193 -2.60 -29.35 9.32
CA GLU A 193 -3.67 -30.19 8.78
C GLU A 193 -4.98 -29.40 8.63
N LYS A 194 -5.82 -29.79 7.66
CA LYS A 194 -7.06 -29.09 7.35
C LYS A 194 -7.97 -28.91 8.57
N SER A 195 -8.08 -29.93 9.42
CA SER A 195 -8.86 -29.90 10.66
C SER A 195 -8.36 -28.85 11.66
N GLU A 196 -7.05 -28.62 11.73
CA GLU A 196 -6.44 -27.58 12.57
C GLU A 196 -6.62 -26.19 11.97
N ILE A 197 -6.58 -26.06 10.65
CA ILE A 197 -6.93 -24.82 9.95
C ILE A 197 -8.40 -24.46 10.23
N GLU A 198 -9.33 -25.40 10.08
CA GLU A 198 -10.77 -25.19 10.31
C GLU A 198 -11.07 -24.76 11.75
N LYS A 199 -10.29 -25.24 12.74
CA LYS A 199 -10.41 -24.78 14.14
C LYS A 199 -9.85 -23.38 14.37
N LYS A 200 -8.69 -23.06 13.77
CA LYS A 200 -7.96 -21.81 14.03
C LYS A 200 -8.39 -20.64 13.14
N LEU A 201 -9.01 -20.93 12.00
CA LEU A 201 -9.50 -19.98 11.01
C LEU A 201 -10.80 -20.54 10.39
N PRO A 202 -11.89 -20.61 11.16
CA PRO A 202 -13.16 -21.13 10.68
C PRO A 202 -13.71 -20.25 9.55
N VAL A 203 -14.41 -20.87 8.60
CA VAL A 203 -15.10 -20.15 7.53
C VAL A 203 -16.55 -19.92 7.97
N ILE A 204 -16.94 -18.65 8.04
CA ILE A 204 -18.26 -18.21 8.48
C ILE A 204 -19.13 -17.98 7.24
N THR A 205 -20.39 -18.38 7.29
CA THR A 205 -21.35 -18.04 6.23
C THR A 205 -21.65 -16.53 6.28
N PRO A 206 -21.43 -15.78 5.19
CA PRO A 206 -21.60 -14.33 5.21
C PRO A 206 -23.04 -13.91 5.52
N ALA A 207 -23.21 -12.77 6.20
CA ALA A 207 -24.52 -12.25 6.58
C ALA A 207 -25.48 -12.07 5.38
N PHE A 208 -24.96 -11.61 4.23
CA PHE A 208 -25.75 -11.45 3.00
C PHE A 208 -26.20 -12.78 2.35
N VAL A 209 -25.59 -13.91 2.73
CA VAL A 209 -26.02 -15.25 2.31
C VAL A 209 -27.10 -15.78 3.24
N LEU A 210 -27.03 -15.45 4.54
CA LEU A 210 -28.01 -15.87 5.53
C LEU A 210 -29.35 -15.18 5.32
N ASP A 211 -29.34 -13.84 5.19
CA ASP A 211 -30.53 -13.05 4.88
C ASP A 211 -30.13 -11.81 4.07
N ALA A 212 -30.41 -11.86 2.76
CA ALA A 212 -30.07 -10.78 1.84
C ALA A 212 -30.88 -9.50 2.11
N GLN A 213 -32.14 -9.62 2.53
CA GLN A 213 -33.00 -8.46 2.75
C GLN A 213 -32.62 -7.75 4.05
N GLU A 214 -32.38 -8.51 5.11
CA GLU A 214 -31.86 -7.97 6.36
C GLU A 214 -30.51 -7.29 6.15
N TYR A 215 -29.60 -7.92 5.38
CA TYR A 215 -28.32 -7.30 5.03
C TYR A 215 -28.50 -5.94 4.34
N ILE A 216 -29.38 -5.87 3.32
CA ILE A 216 -29.65 -4.61 2.61
C ILE A 216 -30.19 -3.54 3.57
N ASN A 217 -31.17 -3.90 4.39
CA ASN A 217 -31.79 -2.97 5.34
C ASN A 217 -30.77 -2.43 6.36
N ASN A 218 -29.91 -3.31 6.90
CA ASN A 218 -28.92 -2.94 7.92
C ASN A 218 -27.74 -2.14 7.36
N THR A 219 -27.48 -2.22 6.05
CA THR A 219 -26.31 -1.60 5.40
C THR A 219 -26.60 -0.32 4.63
N GLU A 220 -27.87 0.08 4.51
CA GLU A 220 -28.28 1.25 3.72
C GLU A 220 -27.74 2.59 4.26
N GLU A 221 -27.54 2.66 5.58
CA GLU A 221 -27.02 3.84 6.32
C GLU A 221 -25.83 3.49 7.22
N SER A 222 -25.22 2.32 7.04
CA SER A 222 -24.05 1.89 7.81
C SER A 222 -22.87 1.54 6.91
N ALA A 223 -21.75 1.17 7.53
CA ALA A 223 -20.54 0.77 6.83
C ALA A 223 -19.97 -0.51 7.44
N VAL A 224 -19.82 -1.53 6.60
CA VAL A 224 -19.39 -2.87 7.00
C VAL A 224 -18.44 -3.46 5.98
N VAL A 225 -17.53 -4.32 6.43
CA VAL A 225 -16.66 -5.12 5.57
C VAL A 225 -16.85 -6.59 5.87
N THR A 226 -16.97 -7.40 4.83
CA THR A 226 -16.87 -8.86 4.89
C THR A 226 -15.59 -9.31 4.21
N TRP A 227 -14.70 -10.00 4.93
CA TRP A 227 -13.50 -10.57 4.32
C TRP A 227 -13.86 -11.88 3.59
N LEU A 228 -13.50 -12.03 2.32
CA LEU A 228 -13.85 -13.20 1.49
C LEU A 228 -12.68 -14.19 1.33
N GLY A 229 -11.57 -13.94 2.03
CA GLY A 229 -10.33 -14.68 1.94
C GLY A 229 -9.32 -14.01 0.99
N HIS A 230 -8.04 -14.20 1.27
CA HIS A 230 -6.91 -13.58 0.57
C HIS A 230 -7.04 -12.04 0.52
N ALA A 231 -6.87 -11.42 -0.65
CA ALA A 231 -7.12 -9.99 -0.86
C ALA A 231 -8.59 -9.64 -1.11
N SER A 232 -9.48 -10.64 -1.23
CA SER A 232 -10.88 -10.41 -1.56
C SER A 232 -11.68 -9.91 -0.37
N ALA A 233 -12.37 -8.78 -0.55
CA ALA A 233 -13.27 -8.24 0.47
C ALA A 233 -14.47 -7.53 -0.16
N LEU A 234 -15.63 -7.69 0.47
CA LEU A 234 -16.83 -6.93 0.14
C LEU A 234 -17.00 -5.82 1.18
N VAL A 235 -16.89 -4.57 0.76
CA VAL A 235 -17.11 -3.39 1.61
C VAL A 235 -18.42 -2.75 1.19
N THR A 236 -19.36 -2.62 2.12
CA THR A 236 -20.62 -1.92 1.90
C THR A 236 -20.61 -0.61 2.66
N ILE A 237 -20.81 0.51 1.96
CA ILE A 237 -20.91 1.85 2.57
C ILE A 237 -22.20 2.48 2.09
N SER A 238 -23.12 2.74 3.01
CA SER A 238 -24.41 3.41 2.73
C SER A 238 -25.17 2.76 1.56
N GLY A 239 -25.25 1.43 1.56
CA GLY A 239 -25.87 0.61 0.52
C GLY A 239 -25.00 0.32 -0.72
N ILE A 240 -23.82 0.93 -0.85
CA ILE A 240 -22.92 0.71 -1.98
C ILE A 240 -21.93 -0.42 -1.69
N ASN A 241 -22.18 -1.55 -2.34
CA ASN A 241 -21.32 -2.73 -2.35
C ASN A 241 -20.10 -2.56 -3.28
N ILE A 242 -18.91 -2.51 -2.69
CA ILE A 242 -17.60 -2.37 -3.34
C ILE A 242 -16.82 -3.67 -3.12
N LEU A 243 -16.42 -4.34 -4.20
CA LEU A 243 -15.72 -5.62 -4.16
C LEU A 243 -14.26 -5.44 -4.59
N ALA A 244 -13.32 -5.74 -3.70
CA ALA A 244 -11.89 -5.68 -3.97
C ALA A 244 -11.35 -7.07 -4.38
N ASP A 245 -10.51 -7.11 -5.42
CA ASP A 245 -9.76 -8.28 -5.93
C ASP A 245 -10.49 -9.63 -5.74
N PRO A 246 -11.66 -9.83 -6.39
CA PRO A 246 -12.48 -11.01 -6.17
C PRO A 246 -11.84 -12.27 -6.75
N VAL A 247 -11.40 -13.17 -5.88
CA VAL A 247 -10.84 -14.47 -6.23
C VAL A 247 -11.55 -15.55 -5.44
N PHE A 248 -12.12 -16.53 -6.16
CA PHE A 248 -12.90 -17.64 -5.61
C PHE A 248 -12.34 -19.00 -6.03
N SER A 249 -11.49 -19.01 -7.05
CA SER A 249 -10.89 -20.20 -7.62
C SER A 249 -10.03 -20.96 -6.63
N LYS A 250 -10.13 -22.30 -6.68
CA LYS A 250 -9.32 -23.21 -5.86
C LYS A 250 -7.82 -23.04 -6.10
N ARG A 251 -7.41 -22.61 -7.30
CA ARG A 251 -6.02 -22.41 -7.67
C ARG A 251 -5.82 -21.05 -8.32
N ALA A 252 -4.84 -20.29 -7.84
CA ALA A 252 -4.41 -19.04 -8.45
C ALA A 252 -3.43 -19.34 -9.60
N SER A 253 -3.93 -19.60 -10.81
CA SER A 253 -3.09 -19.99 -11.95
C SER A 253 -3.81 -19.92 -13.29
N SER A 254 -3.06 -19.66 -14.37
CA SER A 254 -3.48 -19.88 -15.77
C SER A 254 -3.77 -21.35 -16.09
N PHE A 255 -3.22 -22.28 -15.31
CA PHE A 255 -3.39 -23.73 -15.48
C PHE A 255 -4.01 -24.34 -14.22
N PRO A 256 -5.27 -23.99 -13.90
CA PRO A 256 -5.90 -24.29 -12.60
C PRO A 256 -5.99 -25.80 -12.31
N ASN A 257 -6.00 -26.63 -13.35
CA ASN A 257 -6.08 -28.09 -13.24
C ASN A 257 -4.75 -28.79 -12.99
N THR A 258 -3.61 -28.08 -13.09
CA THR A 258 -2.29 -28.74 -13.06
C THR A 258 -1.29 -28.05 -12.13
N VAL A 259 -1.05 -26.74 -12.25
CA VAL A 259 0.09 -26.07 -11.60
C VAL A 259 -0.29 -24.74 -10.96
N GLY A 260 0.35 -24.37 -9.85
CA GLY A 260 0.18 -23.07 -9.16
C GLY A 260 -0.38 -23.17 -7.72
N PRO A 261 -0.38 -22.07 -6.95
CA PRO A 261 -0.84 -22.00 -5.56
C PRO A 261 -2.25 -22.55 -5.34
N ILE A 262 -2.41 -23.45 -4.37
CA ILE A 262 -3.71 -24.02 -3.99
C ILE A 262 -4.24 -23.27 -2.77
N ARG A 263 -5.55 -22.98 -2.80
CA ARG A 263 -6.30 -22.45 -1.67
C ARG A 263 -6.47 -23.53 -0.60
N HIS A 264 -6.06 -23.24 0.63
CA HIS A 264 -6.24 -24.08 1.81
C HIS A 264 -7.53 -23.77 2.57
N VAL A 265 -7.99 -22.53 2.54
CA VAL A 265 -9.24 -22.08 3.18
C VAL A 265 -10.24 -21.69 2.10
N PRO A 266 -11.39 -22.39 1.96
CA PRO A 266 -12.34 -22.13 0.88
C PRO A 266 -12.93 -20.70 1.00
N PRO A 267 -13.42 -20.11 -0.11
CA PRO A 267 -14.19 -18.87 -0.01
C PRO A 267 -15.44 -19.11 0.86
N PRO A 268 -15.90 -18.10 1.61
CA PRO A 268 -17.03 -18.25 2.53
C PRO A 268 -18.38 -18.41 1.82
N CYS A 269 -18.44 -18.11 0.53
CA CYS A 269 -19.59 -18.32 -0.32
C CYS A 269 -19.14 -18.56 -1.78
N ALA A 270 -20.07 -19.01 -2.63
CA ALA A 270 -19.87 -19.00 -4.07
C ALA A 270 -19.94 -17.55 -4.61
N ALA A 271 -19.32 -17.27 -5.76
CA ALA A 271 -19.36 -15.96 -6.39
C ALA A 271 -20.81 -15.57 -6.77
N GLU A 272 -21.64 -16.55 -7.13
CA GLU A 272 -23.06 -16.40 -7.43
C GLU A 272 -23.87 -15.95 -6.21
N ALA A 273 -23.37 -16.14 -4.99
CA ALA A 273 -24.05 -15.76 -3.75
C ALA A 273 -23.74 -14.33 -3.30
N LEU A 274 -22.79 -13.64 -3.95
CA LEU A 274 -22.50 -12.22 -3.66
C LEU A 274 -23.76 -11.36 -3.88
N PRO A 275 -23.99 -10.30 -3.09
CA PRO A 275 -25.06 -9.34 -3.38
C PRO A 275 -24.76 -8.59 -4.68
N VAL A 276 -25.70 -7.75 -5.15
CA VAL A 276 -25.45 -6.87 -6.30
C VAL A 276 -24.23 -6.00 -6.00
N VAL A 277 -23.21 -6.08 -6.87
CA VAL A 277 -21.98 -5.31 -6.75
C VAL A 277 -22.13 -4.02 -7.54
N HIS A 278 -21.76 -2.89 -6.93
CA HIS A 278 -21.80 -1.59 -7.59
C HIS A 278 -20.43 -1.23 -8.17
N ALA A 279 -19.35 -1.52 -7.45
CA ALA A 279 -17.99 -1.24 -7.91
C ALA A 279 -17.09 -2.45 -7.68
N VAL A 280 -16.26 -2.78 -8.67
CA VAL A 280 -15.15 -3.74 -8.50
C VAL A 280 -13.85 -2.97 -8.57
N LEU A 281 -12.96 -3.20 -7.60
CA LEU A 281 -11.62 -2.62 -7.53
C LEU A 281 -10.61 -3.73 -7.80
N ILE A 282 -9.88 -3.65 -8.91
CA ILE A 282 -8.77 -4.57 -9.19
C ILE A 282 -7.44 -3.86 -8.95
N SER A 283 -6.59 -4.39 -8.09
CA SER A 283 -5.27 -3.78 -7.79
C SER A 283 -4.23 -4.07 -8.87
N HIS A 284 -4.16 -5.30 -9.38
CA HIS A 284 -3.20 -5.75 -10.40
C HIS A 284 -3.58 -7.13 -10.99
N SER A 285 -2.79 -7.63 -11.96
CA SER A 285 -3.12 -8.81 -12.78
C SER A 285 -2.58 -10.17 -12.32
N HIS A 286 -1.98 -10.26 -11.13
CA HIS A 286 -1.58 -11.57 -10.58
C HIS A 286 -2.79 -12.49 -10.36
N HIS A 287 -2.55 -13.80 -10.46
CA HIS A 287 -3.61 -14.82 -10.48
C HIS A 287 -4.41 -14.94 -9.18
N ASP A 288 -3.84 -14.52 -8.07
CA ASP A 288 -4.44 -14.52 -6.75
C ASP A 288 -5.18 -13.21 -6.42
N HIS A 289 -5.12 -12.21 -7.32
CA HIS A 289 -5.88 -10.96 -7.25
C HIS A 289 -6.91 -10.81 -8.38
N PHE A 290 -6.73 -11.55 -9.48
CA PHE A 290 -7.62 -11.53 -10.63
C PHE A 290 -8.01 -12.93 -11.12
N ASP A 291 -9.27 -13.28 -10.86
CA ASP A 291 -9.90 -14.56 -11.17
C ASP A 291 -10.90 -14.46 -12.34
N PRO A 292 -10.55 -15.00 -13.53
CA PRO A 292 -11.42 -15.06 -14.71
C PRO A 292 -12.81 -15.64 -14.46
N GLU A 293 -12.93 -16.65 -13.60
CA GLU A 293 -14.22 -17.32 -13.35
C GLU A 293 -15.11 -16.44 -12.48
N ALA A 294 -14.54 -15.80 -11.45
CA ALA A 294 -15.26 -14.81 -10.65
C ALA A 294 -15.76 -13.65 -11.53
N VAL A 295 -14.92 -13.19 -12.47
CA VAL A 295 -15.28 -12.08 -13.38
C VAL A 295 -16.48 -12.42 -14.25
N LYS A 296 -16.54 -13.62 -14.83
CA LYS A 296 -17.70 -14.09 -15.62
C LYS A 296 -18.98 -14.07 -14.81
N VAL A 297 -18.92 -14.54 -13.56
CA VAL A 297 -20.08 -14.62 -12.67
C VAL A 297 -20.54 -13.23 -12.26
N ILE A 298 -19.61 -12.38 -11.82
CA ILE A 298 -19.89 -11.03 -11.33
C ILE A 298 -20.40 -10.14 -12.46
N SER A 299 -19.78 -10.16 -13.65
CA SER A 299 -20.21 -9.31 -14.78
C SER A 299 -21.63 -9.66 -15.25
N LYS A 300 -22.02 -10.93 -15.17
CA LYS A 300 -23.38 -11.38 -15.47
C LYS A 300 -24.37 -11.00 -14.37
N LYS A 301 -24.00 -11.16 -13.10
CA LYS A 301 -24.87 -10.88 -11.95
C LYS A 301 -25.06 -9.37 -11.70
N SER A 302 -24.05 -8.57 -11.98
CA SER A 302 -24.03 -7.13 -11.73
C SER A 302 -23.60 -6.38 -13.00
N PRO A 303 -24.47 -6.36 -14.04
CA PRO A 303 -24.13 -5.82 -15.36
C PRO A 303 -23.87 -4.31 -15.36
N ASP A 304 -24.33 -3.59 -14.34
CA ASP A 304 -24.15 -2.15 -14.19
C ASP A 304 -22.96 -1.80 -13.27
N ALA A 305 -22.28 -2.81 -12.71
CA ALA A 305 -21.09 -2.58 -11.89
C ALA A 305 -20.01 -1.85 -12.69
N VAL A 306 -19.36 -0.87 -12.06
CA VAL A 306 -18.18 -0.21 -12.62
C VAL A 306 -16.92 -0.93 -12.17
N TRP A 307 -16.13 -1.38 -13.13
CA TRP A 307 -14.84 -2.05 -12.91
C TRP A 307 -13.72 -1.02 -12.97
N PHE A 308 -13.17 -0.65 -11.82
CA PHE A 308 -12.01 0.22 -11.70
C PHE A 308 -10.75 -0.65 -11.72
N VAL A 309 -9.91 -0.41 -12.71
CA VAL A 309 -8.72 -1.23 -12.99
C VAL A 309 -7.51 -0.34 -13.30
N PRO A 310 -6.28 -0.81 -13.07
CA PRO A 310 -5.08 -0.03 -13.40
C PRO A 310 -4.90 0.09 -14.93
N LEU A 311 -4.10 1.08 -15.36
CA LEU A 311 -3.82 1.27 -16.79
C LEU A 311 -3.26 0.01 -17.46
N GLY A 312 -3.82 -0.32 -18.64
CA GLY A 312 -3.43 -1.48 -19.45
C GLY A 312 -4.19 -2.77 -19.13
N PHE A 313 -4.87 -2.83 -17.98
CA PHE A 313 -5.56 -4.03 -17.50
C PHE A 313 -6.84 -4.38 -18.30
N ASP A 314 -7.46 -3.40 -18.95
CA ASP A 314 -8.69 -3.59 -19.74
C ASP A 314 -8.58 -4.69 -20.78
N ALA A 315 -7.39 -4.93 -21.33
CA ALA A 315 -7.13 -6.03 -22.25
C ALA A 315 -7.57 -7.40 -21.69
N HIS A 316 -7.44 -7.62 -20.38
CA HIS A 316 -7.89 -8.84 -19.72
C HIS A 316 -9.42 -8.97 -19.62
N LEU A 317 -10.12 -7.83 -19.63
CA LEU A 317 -11.55 -7.74 -19.40
C LEU A 317 -12.40 -7.73 -20.68
N MET A 318 -11.79 -7.43 -21.84
CA MET A 318 -12.49 -7.31 -23.14
C MET A 318 -13.35 -8.53 -23.50
N GLN A 319 -12.96 -9.73 -23.04
CA GLN A 319 -13.68 -10.97 -23.31
C GLN A 319 -14.96 -11.20 -22.48
N TYR A 320 -15.24 -10.37 -21.47
CA TYR A 320 -16.35 -10.59 -20.52
C TYR A 320 -17.57 -9.69 -20.73
N ASN A 321 -17.64 -8.94 -21.84
CA ASN A 321 -18.74 -8.02 -22.17
C ASN A 321 -19.11 -7.03 -21.03
N ILE A 322 -18.10 -6.60 -20.26
CA ILE A 322 -18.29 -5.63 -19.18
C ILE A 322 -18.56 -4.26 -19.81
N LYS A 323 -19.69 -3.64 -19.45
CA LYS A 323 -20.12 -2.35 -20.00
C LYS A 323 -19.27 -1.18 -19.49
N ASN A 324 -18.94 -1.21 -18.20
CA ASN A 324 -18.34 -0.08 -17.49
C ASN A 324 -16.94 -0.46 -16.99
N ILE A 325 -15.93 -0.30 -17.84
CA ILE A 325 -14.52 -0.45 -17.45
C ILE A 325 -13.89 0.95 -17.36
N VAL A 326 -13.20 1.22 -16.26
CA VAL A 326 -12.51 2.49 -16.00
C VAL A 326 -11.05 2.20 -15.67
N CYS A 327 -10.18 2.37 -16.67
CA CYS A 327 -8.73 2.27 -16.50
C CYS A 327 -8.17 3.55 -15.89
N MET A 328 -7.38 3.43 -14.82
CA MET A 328 -6.88 4.59 -14.07
C MET A 328 -5.39 4.50 -13.78
N GLY A 329 -4.70 5.62 -13.99
CA GLY A 329 -3.34 5.84 -13.49
C GLY A 329 -3.31 6.35 -12.06
N TRP A 330 -2.18 6.22 -11.37
CA TRP A 330 -2.00 6.80 -10.04
C TRP A 330 -2.29 8.31 -10.02
N GLY A 331 -3.05 8.73 -8.99
CA GLY A 331 -3.50 10.11 -8.81
C GLY A 331 -4.78 10.45 -9.57
N GLU A 332 -5.27 9.58 -10.47
CA GLU A 332 -6.53 9.82 -11.17
C GLU A 332 -7.73 9.57 -10.25
N ILE A 333 -8.78 10.37 -10.46
CA ILE A 333 -10.01 10.34 -9.68
C ILE A 333 -11.18 10.18 -10.66
N LYS A 334 -12.07 9.23 -10.36
CA LYS A 334 -13.32 9.01 -11.11
C LYS A 334 -14.49 8.95 -10.15
N THR A 335 -15.67 9.20 -10.69
CA THR A 335 -16.89 9.30 -9.89
C THR A 335 -18.02 8.63 -10.63
N HIS A 336 -18.87 7.91 -9.87
CA HIS A 336 -20.11 7.36 -10.38
C HIS A 336 -21.23 7.60 -9.36
N THR A 337 -22.47 7.70 -9.83
CA THR A 337 -23.64 7.90 -8.97
C THR A 337 -24.62 6.76 -9.22
N TYR A 338 -25.03 6.08 -8.16
CA TYR A 338 -26.03 5.02 -8.17
C TYR A 338 -27.33 5.50 -7.54
N THR A 339 -28.45 4.95 -8.01
CA THR A 339 -29.74 5.06 -7.32
C THR A 339 -30.04 3.69 -6.73
N LEU A 340 -30.11 3.62 -5.40
CA LEU A 340 -30.45 2.40 -4.67
C LEU A 340 -31.94 2.05 -4.88
N GLU A 341 -32.32 0.82 -4.55
CA GLU A 341 -33.72 0.36 -4.63
C GLU A 341 -34.68 1.22 -3.78
N SER A 342 -34.19 1.76 -2.65
CA SER A 342 -34.93 2.71 -1.81
C SER A 342 -35.16 4.08 -2.46
N GLY A 343 -34.55 4.34 -3.62
CA GLY A 343 -34.56 5.63 -4.31
C GLY A 343 -33.47 6.60 -3.85
N LYS A 344 -32.70 6.27 -2.80
CA LYS A 344 -31.57 7.11 -2.35
C LYS A 344 -30.47 7.12 -3.41
N LYS A 345 -29.90 8.30 -3.66
CA LYS A 345 -28.81 8.48 -4.62
C LYS A 345 -27.49 8.58 -3.88
N ARG A 346 -26.55 7.70 -4.21
CA ARG A 346 -25.21 7.66 -3.61
C ARG A 346 -24.15 7.91 -4.66
N ARG A 347 -23.15 8.68 -4.31
CA ARG A 347 -22.01 9.00 -5.16
C ARG A 347 -20.77 8.28 -4.63
N ILE A 348 -20.14 7.47 -5.46
CA ILE A 348 -18.82 6.89 -5.20
C ILE A 348 -17.76 7.74 -5.91
N LYS A 349 -16.70 8.11 -5.19
CA LYS A 349 -15.48 8.72 -5.72
C LYS A 349 -14.33 7.76 -5.51
N VAL A 350 -13.76 7.26 -6.60
CA VAL A 350 -12.63 6.32 -6.59
C VAL A 350 -11.36 7.04 -7.02
N THR A 351 -10.27 6.85 -6.29
CA THR A 351 -8.93 7.37 -6.60
C THR A 351 -7.96 6.21 -6.71
N SER A 352 -7.23 6.10 -7.82
CA SER A 352 -6.10 5.18 -7.93
C SER A 352 -4.91 5.79 -7.20
N VAL A 353 -4.29 5.04 -6.29
CA VAL A 353 -3.14 5.52 -5.49
C VAL A 353 -1.92 4.61 -5.69
N PRO A 354 -0.70 5.14 -5.51
CA PRO A 354 0.51 4.36 -5.75
C PRO A 354 0.65 3.17 -4.81
N ALA A 355 1.21 2.09 -5.35
CA ALA A 355 1.65 0.89 -4.63
C ALA A 355 3.03 0.48 -5.17
N GLN A 356 3.90 -0.05 -4.32
CA GLN A 356 5.22 -0.55 -4.73
C GLN A 356 5.12 -2.04 -5.04
N HIS A 357 4.79 -2.39 -6.29
CA HIS A 357 4.61 -3.76 -6.73
C HIS A 357 4.90 -3.92 -8.22
N TRP A 358 4.30 -4.91 -8.88
CA TRP A 358 4.44 -5.18 -10.30
C TRP A 358 3.22 -5.92 -10.84
N GLY A 359 3.09 -5.96 -12.18
CA GLY A 359 2.04 -6.72 -12.88
C GLY A 359 2.64 -7.76 -13.81
N CYS A 360 2.02 -8.94 -13.87
CA CYS A 360 2.41 -10.06 -14.73
C CYS A 360 1.32 -11.14 -14.73
N ARG A 361 1.07 -11.78 -15.87
CA ARG A 361 0.11 -12.90 -15.94
C ARG A 361 0.63 -14.12 -16.68
N THR A 362 1.42 -13.90 -17.72
CA THR A 362 1.94 -14.95 -18.61
C THR A 362 3.45 -15.13 -18.50
N GLY A 363 4.15 -14.22 -17.82
CA GLY A 363 5.62 -14.24 -17.67
C GLY A 363 6.37 -13.50 -18.78
N ILE A 364 5.71 -13.22 -19.91
CA ILE A 364 6.23 -12.38 -21.02
C ILE A 364 5.60 -10.98 -21.06
N ASP A 365 4.66 -10.73 -20.15
CA ASP A 365 3.88 -9.50 -19.98
C ASP A 365 4.23 -8.74 -18.69
N ILE A 366 5.38 -9.06 -18.10
CA ILE A 366 5.90 -8.37 -16.92
C ILE A 366 5.92 -6.87 -17.20
N PHE A 367 5.36 -6.09 -16.27
CA PHE A 367 5.27 -4.62 -16.31
C PHE A 367 4.46 -4.02 -17.47
N ARG A 368 3.75 -4.82 -18.27
CA ARG A 368 2.89 -4.28 -19.36
C ARG A 368 1.68 -3.50 -18.83
N GLU A 369 1.28 -3.80 -17.61
CA GLU A 369 0.11 -3.22 -16.94
C GLU A 369 0.54 -2.59 -15.62
N LEU A 370 -0.17 -1.54 -15.22
CA LEU A 370 0.06 -0.87 -13.95
C LEU A 370 -0.53 -1.71 -12.79
N TRP A 371 -0.10 -1.41 -11.58
CA TRP A 371 -0.62 -1.93 -10.30
C TRP A 371 -0.96 -0.73 -9.41
N CYS A 372 -1.93 -0.82 -8.51
CA CYS A 372 -2.28 0.30 -7.63
C CYS A 372 -2.99 -0.14 -6.34
N GLY A 373 -3.02 0.77 -5.38
CA GLY A 373 -4.05 0.78 -4.34
C GLY A 373 -5.26 1.63 -4.78
N TRP A 374 -6.32 1.60 -3.99
CA TRP A 374 -7.56 2.31 -4.25
C TRP A 374 -8.07 3.04 -3.02
N ILE A 375 -8.47 4.30 -3.18
CA ILE A 375 -9.32 4.99 -2.21
C ILE A 375 -10.73 5.06 -2.78
N ALA A 376 -11.73 4.64 -2.02
CA ALA A 376 -13.13 4.81 -2.38
C ALA A 376 -13.88 5.56 -1.27
N THR A 377 -14.42 6.73 -1.63
CA THR A 377 -15.27 7.54 -0.75
C THR A 377 -16.70 7.46 -1.24
N VAL A 378 -17.63 7.11 -0.36
CA VAL A 378 -19.07 7.18 -0.64
C VAL A 378 -19.66 8.38 0.07
N SER A 379 -20.48 9.14 -0.66
CA SER A 379 -21.19 10.32 -0.17
C SER A 379 -22.64 10.30 -0.61
N ASP A 380 -23.50 11.02 0.09
CA ASP A 380 -24.84 11.32 -0.42
C ASP A 380 -24.73 12.14 -1.73
N ALA A 381 -25.54 11.83 -2.74
CA ALA A 381 -25.43 12.51 -4.03
C ALA A 381 -26.06 13.92 -4.02
N LYS A 382 -26.99 14.21 -3.09
CA LYS A 382 -27.73 15.47 -3.01
C LYS A 382 -26.90 16.55 -2.34
N ASP A 383 -26.35 16.28 -1.15
CA ASP A 383 -25.63 17.27 -0.35
C ASP A 383 -24.11 17.03 -0.29
N ARG A 384 -23.62 15.91 -0.86
CA ARG A 384 -22.20 15.51 -0.88
C ARG A 384 -21.60 15.27 0.50
N SER A 385 -22.43 15.09 1.54
CA SER A 385 -21.98 14.66 2.85
C SER A 385 -21.26 13.31 2.73
N ILE A 386 -20.03 13.24 3.24
CA ILE A 386 -19.21 12.02 3.17
C ILE A 386 -19.76 11.04 4.20
N SER A 387 -20.09 9.83 3.75
CA SER A 387 -20.45 8.74 4.65
C SER A 387 -19.20 8.09 5.23
N LYS A 388 -18.39 7.42 4.38
CA LYS A 388 -17.12 6.81 4.78
C LYS A 388 -16.13 6.76 3.61
N THR A 389 -14.86 6.63 3.96
CA THR A 389 -13.77 6.38 3.02
C THR A 389 -13.03 5.09 3.36
N MET A 390 -12.87 4.21 2.36
CA MET A 390 -12.01 3.03 2.45
C MET A 390 -10.71 3.23 1.67
N TYR A 391 -9.64 2.61 2.16
CA TYR A 391 -8.39 2.38 1.45
C TYR A 391 -8.19 0.89 1.24
N PHE A 392 -7.95 0.48 0.01
CA PHE A 392 -7.48 -0.86 -0.33
C PHE A 392 -6.05 -0.75 -0.83
N ALA A 393 -5.10 -1.33 -0.10
CA ALA A 393 -3.68 -1.16 -0.39
C ALA A 393 -3.24 -1.88 -1.68
N GLY A 394 -3.95 -2.95 -2.07
CA GLY A 394 -3.41 -3.94 -3.00
C GLY A 394 -2.18 -4.61 -2.40
N ASP A 395 -1.42 -5.30 -3.25
CA ASP A 395 -0.07 -5.71 -2.90
C ASP A 395 0.89 -4.54 -3.00
N THR A 396 1.74 -4.40 -1.98
CA THR A 396 2.72 -3.33 -1.95
C THR A 396 3.87 -3.66 -1.00
N GLY A 397 5.09 -3.29 -1.40
CA GLY A 397 6.21 -3.04 -0.51
C GLY A 397 6.11 -1.69 0.18
N MET A 398 7.07 -1.36 1.02
CA MET A 398 7.05 -0.12 1.80
C MET A 398 7.45 1.12 0.98
N CYS A 399 6.47 1.85 0.43
CA CYS A 399 6.66 3.16 -0.23
C CYS A 399 6.26 4.34 0.67
N ARG A 400 6.92 4.45 1.83
CA ARG A 400 6.60 5.39 2.93
C ARG A 400 6.21 6.81 2.51
N LYS A 401 6.89 7.40 1.51
CA LYS A 401 6.62 8.76 1.02
C LYS A 401 5.22 8.90 0.42
N GLU A 402 4.76 7.92 -0.35
CA GLU A 402 3.41 7.96 -0.93
C GLU A 402 2.34 7.65 0.11
N PHE A 403 2.62 6.74 1.04
CA PHE A 403 1.72 6.47 2.18
C PHE A 403 1.49 7.71 3.05
N LEU A 404 2.54 8.50 3.31
CA LEU A 404 2.40 9.78 4.02
C LEU A 404 1.46 10.74 3.27
N LYS A 405 1.58 10.85 1.95
CA LYS A 405 0.68 11.68 1.14
C LYS A 405 -0.77 11.18 1.20
N ILE A 406 -0.97 9.86 1.16
CA ILE A 406 -2.30 9.24 1.32
C ILE A 406 -2.91 9.66 2.68
N GLY A 407 -2.16 9.53 3.78
CA GLY A 407 -2.61 9.96 5.11
C GLY A 407 -2.77 11.48 5.31
N MET A 408 -2.20 12.29 4.42
CA MET A 408 -2.40 13.74 4.38
C MET A 408 -3.66 14.13 3.59
N TRP A 409 -4.00 13.38 2.55
CA TRP A 409 -5.04 13.73 1.58
C TRP A 409 -6.40 13.11 1.90
N PHE A 410 -6.41 11.97 2.60
CA PHE A 410 -7.62 11.20 2.86
C PHE A 410 -7.80 10.96 4.36
N ASN A 411 -9.04 11.11 4.81
CA ASN A 411 -9.47 10.66 6.13
C ASN A 411 -10.03 9.24 5.98
N ILE A 412 -9.26 8.23 6.40
CA ILE A 412 -9.54 6.82 6.09
C ILE A 412 -10.26 6.17 7.27
N ASP A 413 -11.50 5.72 7.05
CA ASP A 413 -12.29 5.01 8.07
C ASP A 413 -11.93 3.52 8.13
N LEU A 414 -11.72 2.90 6.97
CA LEU A 414 -11.30 1.50 6.85
C LEU A 414 -10.10 1.38 5.91
N ALA A 415 -9.06 0.64 6.32
CA ALA A 415 -8.00 0.20 5.44
C ALA A 415 -7.95 -1.33 5.33
N LEU A 416 -7.82 -1.85 4.11
CA LEU A 416 -7.55 -3.24 3.82
C LEU A 416 -6.06 -3.36 3.47
N ILE A 417 -5.28 -3.96 4.37
CA ILE A 417 -3.81 -3.96 4.31
C ILE A 417 -3.28 -5.40 4.27
N PRO A 418 -2.43 -5.78 3.30
CA PRO A 418 -1.84 -7.11 3.24
C PRO A 418 -0.88 -7.37 4.40
N ILE A 419 -0.85 -8.60 4.89
CA ILE A 419 0.07 -9.04 5.95
C ILE A 419 0.79 -10.36 5.63
N GLY A 420 0.43 -11.04 4.53
CA GLY A 420 1.02 -12.31 4.12
C GLY A 420 1.98 -12.17 2.93
N CYS A 421 2.71 -13.24 2.61
CA CYS A 421 3.75 -13.27 1.60
C CYS A 421 4.87 -12.26 1.90
N TYR A 422 5.56 -12.40 3.03
CA TYR A 422 6.66 -11.49 3.41
C TYR A 422 8.00 -12.19 3.66
N GLU A 423 8.02 -13.54 3.71
CA GLU A 423 9.25 -14.32 3.83
C GLU A 423 9.57 -15.15 2.57
N PRO A 424 10.85 -15.36 2.22
CA PRO A 424 12.01 -14.84 2.94
C PRO A 424 12.24 -13.36 2.60
N SER A 425 12.47 -12.54 3.63
CA SER A 425 12.51 -11.07 3.50
C SER A 425 13.48 -10.58 2.42
N TRP A 426 14.66 -11.20 2.29
CA TRP A 426 15.66 -10.81 1.28
C TRP A 426 15.17 -10.91 -0.18
N PHE A 427 14.15 -11.73 -0.44
CA PHE A 427 13.54 -11.94 -1.75
C PHE A 427 12.27 -11.12 -1.94
N ILE A 428 11.43 -11.05 -0.89
CA ILE A 428 10.05 -10.59 -0.96
C ILE A 428 9.88 -9.11 -0.54
N TYR A 429 10.77 -8.59 0.31
CA TYR A 429 10.67 -7.25 0.90
C TYR A 429 10.39 -6.08 -0.08
N PRO A 430 10.95 -6.05 -1.31
CA PRO A 430 10.66 -4.95 -2.22
C PRO A 430 9.20 -4.91 -2.71
N GLN A 431 8.44 -6.00 -2.62
CA GLN A 431 7.11 -6.13 -3.24
C GLN A 431 5.98 -6.39 -2.24
N HIS A 432 6.29 -6.88 -1.03
CA HIS A 432 5.29 -7.08 0.01
C HIS A 432 5.79 -6.57 1.37
N ILE A 433 4.87 -5.93 2.10
CA ILE A 433 5.08 -5.51 3.49
C ILE A 433 4.87 -6.69 4.46
N SER A 434 5.66 -6.71 5.52
CA SER A 434 5.47 -7.58 6.69
C SER A 434 4.30 -7.10 7.58
N PRO A 435 3.78 -7.93 8.51
CA PRO A 435 2.78 -7.52 9.51
C PRO A 435 3.18 -6.26 10.31
N LYS A 436 4.47 -6.14 10.67
CA LYS A 436 5.01 -4.95 11.33
C LYS A 436 4.93 -3.69 10.45
N GLU A 437 5.27 -3.83 9.18
CA GLU A 437 5.19 -2.74 8.20
C GLU A 437 3.74 -2.37 7.87
N ALA A 438 2.83 -3.33 7.87
CA ALA A 438 1.39 -3.10 7.77
C ALA A 438 0.88 -2.24 8.93
N LEU A 439 1.31 -2.52 10.17
CA LEU A 439 0.97 -1.69 11.34
C LEU A 439 1.53 -0.26 11.22
N ILE A 440 2.75 -0.13 10.72
CA ILE A 440 3.36 1.18 10.44
C ILE A 440 2.57 1.91 9.34
N LEU A 441 2.15 1.22 8.28
CA LEU A 441 1.31 1.77 7.23
C LEU A 441 -0.02 2.29 7.79
N HIS A 442 -0.71 1.49 8.62
CA HIS A 442 -1.93 1.87 9.31
C HIS A 442 -1.77 3.20 10.07
N GLN A 443 -0.69 3.36 10.84
CA GLN A 443 -0.38 4.61 11.55
C GLN A 443 -0.06 5.78 10.61
N ILE A 444 0.74 5.55 9.56
CA ILE A 444 1.13 6.59 8.59
C ILE A 444 -0.09 7.19 7.88
N ILE A 445 -1.01 6.32 7.45
CA ILE A 445 -2.23 6.76 6.74
C ILE A 445 -3.33 7.23 7.69
N LYS A 446 -3.12 7.09 9.01
CA LYS A 446 -4.08 7.47 10.07
C LYS A 446 -5.44 6.79 9.87
N ALA A 447 -5.43 5.51 9.48
CA ALA A 447 -6.67 4.76 9.33
C ALA A 447 -7.32 4.53 10.70
N LYS A 448 -8.63 4.73 10.81
CA LYS A 448 -9.36 4.48 12.06
C LYS A 448 -9.48 2.99 12.38
N LYS A 449 -9.70 2.17 11.35
CA LYS A 449 -9.71 0.70 11.44
C LYS A 449 -8.99 0.09 10.24
N SER A 450 -8.25 -0.98 10.47
CA SER A 450 -7.64 -1.82 9.44
C SER A 450 -8.07 -3.28 9.58
N VAL A 451 -8.38 -3.92 8.46
CA VAL A 451 -8.59 -5.36 8.37
C VAL A 451 -7.44 -5.97 7.57
N ALA A 452 -6.81 -6.98 8.15
CA ALA A 452 -5.73 -7.72 7.54
C ALA A 452 -6.22 -8.60 6.39
N ILE A 453 -5.55 -8.50 5.24
CA ILE A 453 -5.83 -9.29 4.04
C ILE A 453 -4.56 -10.01 3.53
N HIS A 454 -4.66 -10.75 2.42
CA HIS A 454 -3.56 -11.44 1.74
C HIS A 454 -2.90 -12.59 2.53
N TRP A 455 -3.56 -13.10 3.58
CA TRP A 455 -3.01 -14.16 4.44
C TRP A 455 -3.98 -15.33 4.63
N GLY A 456 -3.47 -16.46 5.14
CA GLY A 456 -4.29 -17.58 5.60
C GLY A 456 -5.19 -18.21 4.52
N THR A 457 -4.84 -18.09 3.24
CA THR A 457 -5.72 -18.54 2.13
C THR A 457 -4.99 -19.41 1.11
N TYR A 458 -3.95 -18.91 0.44
CA TYR A 458 -3.13 -19.67 -0.52
C TYR A 458 -1.75 -20.00 0.04
N ASP A 459 -1.16 -21.13 -0.39
CA ASP A 459 0.28 -21.36 -0.28
C ASP A 459 0.99 -20.70 -1.47
N MET A 460 1.51 -19.50 -1.23
CA MET A 460 2.16 -18.65 -2.24
C MET A 460 3.64 -18.98 -2.44
N GLY A 461 4.14 -20.07 -1.84
CA GLY A 461 5.55 -20.49 -1.94
C GLY A 461 6.52 -19.69 -1.09
N THR A 462 6.01 -18.83 -0.21
CA THR A 462 6.79 -18.10 0.78
C THR A 462 7.24 -19.02 1.93
N THR A 463 8.12 -18.52 2.80
CA THR A 463 8.69 -19.35 3.90
C THR A 463 8.05 -19.10 5.26
N GLU A 464 7.11 -18.15 5.40
CA GLU A 464 6.34 -18.00 6.63
C GLU A 464 5.32 -19.13 6.81
N ASP A 465 5.10 -19.58 8.05
CA ASP A 465 4.08 -20.58 8.33
C ASP A 465 2.68 -20.05 8.02
N PHE A 466 1.75 -20.95 7.69
CA PHE A 466 0.44 -20.57 7.14
C PHE A 466 -0.38 -19.57 7.99
N LEU A 467 -0.26 -19.67 9.33
CA LEU A 467 -0.95 -18.77 10.28
C LEU A 467 -0.02 -17.73 10.91
N GLN A 468 1.29 -17.77 10.61
CA GLN A 468 2.28 -16.85 11.15
C GLN A 468 1.95 -15.38 10.89
N PRO A 469 1.43 -14.96 9.71
CA PRO A 469 1.04 -13.55 9.50
C PRO A 469 0.14 -12.98 10.60
N ARG A 470 -0.87 -13.75 11.03
CA ARG A 470 -1.78 -13.34 12.12
C ARG A 470 -1.06 -13.23 13.44
N ASP A 471 -0.26 -14.23 13.78
CA ASP A 471 0.42 -14.31 15.06
C ASP A 471 1.48 -13.19 15.18
N ASP A 472 2.17 -12.90 14.08
CA ASP A 472 3.11 -11.78 13.95
C ASP A 472 2.41 -10.43 14.05
N LEU A 473 1.25 -10.24 13.40
CA LEU A 473 0.46 -9.03 13.55
C LEU A 473 0.08 -8.79 15.01
N ILE A 474 -0.42 -9.83 15.71
CA ILE A 474 -0.83 -9.72 17.12
C ILE A 474 0.37 -9.34 18.00
N ARG A 475 1.52 -9.99 17.80
CA ARG A 475 2.77 -9.70 18.52
C ARG A 475 3.23 -8.26 18.30
N ASP A 476 3.32 -7.85 17.04
CA ASP A 476 3.91 -6.56 16.66
C ASP A 476 2.96 -5.39 17.00
N ARG A 477 1.65 -5.61 16.91
CA ARG A 477 0.62 -4.65 17.35
C ARG A 477 0.79 -4.30 18.83
N LYS A 478 0.97 -5.31 19.68
CA LYS A 478 1.24 -5.11 21.12
C LYS A 478 2.52 -4.31 21.35
N THR A 479 3.56 -4.58 20.56
CA THR A 479 4.85 -3.88 20.64
C THR A 479 4.75 -2.40 20.24
N LEU A 480 3.89 -2.09 19.26
CA LEU A 480 3.67 -0.73 18.76
C LEU A 480 2.59 0.06 19.53
N GLY A 481 1.94 -0.55 20.53
CA GLY A 481 0.92 0.10 21.35
C GLY A 481 -0.38 0.44 20.58
N ILE A 482 -0.68 -0.29 19.50
CA ILE A 482 -1.91 -0.10 18.71
C ILE A 482 -3.05 -0.91 19.35
N ASP A 483 -4.24 -0.31 19.46
CA ASP A 483 -5.38 -0.95 20.10
C ASP A 483 -5.80 -2.23 19.36
N SER A 484 -6.26 -3.23 20.09
CA SER A 484 -6.64 -4.52 19.50
C SER A 484 -7.81 -4.45 18.53
N ASN A 485 -8.60 -3.37 18.55
CA ASN A 485 -9.74 -3.13 17.67
C ASN A 485 -9.40 -2.23 16.47
N GLU A 486 -8.23 -1.57 16.47
CA GLU A 486 -7.80 -0.66 15.40
C GLU A 486 -7.22 -1.41 14.21
N PHE A 487 -6.45 -2.49 14.42
CA PHE A 487 -6.00 -3.36 13.34
C PHE A 487 -6.24 -4.82 13.72
N ILE A 488 -7.17 -5.45 13.01
CA ILE A 488 -7.67 -6.80 13.29
C ILE A 488 -7.37 -7.79 12.17
N THR A 489 -7.29 -9.06 12.55
CA THR A 489 -7.49 -10.21 11.67
C THR A 489 -8.89 -10.75 11.92
N VAL A 490 -9.51 -11.33 10.90
CA VAL A 490 -10.90 -11.81 10.95
C VAL A 490 -11.00 -13.18 10.29
N CYS A 491 -12.10 -13.88 10.53
CA CYS A 491 -12.42 -15.12 9.84
C CYS A 491 -12.99 -14.82 8.44
N PRO A 492 -12.75 -15.69 7.43
CA PRO A 492 -13.43 -15.55 6.14
C PRO A 492 -14.95 -15.62 6.32
N GLY A 493 -15.65 -14.64 5.74
CA GLY A 493 -17.10 -14.46 5.84
C GLY A 493 -17.56 -13.65 7.05
N GLU A 494 -16.66 -13.28 7.96
CA GLU A 494 -16.97 -12.44 9.11
C GLU A 494 -17.28 -11.00 8.67
N LEU A 495 -18.36 -10.43 9.22
CA LEU A 495 -18.82 -9.07 8.97
C LEU A 495 -18.37 -8.13 10.08
N ILE A 496 -17.66 -7.07 9.73
CA ILE A 496 -17.13 -6.08 10.69
C ILE A 496 -17.66 -4.67 10.39
N PRO A 497 -18.27 -3.98 11.36
CA PRO A 497 -18.63 -2.57 11.23
C PRO A 497 -17.43 -1.63 11.43
N PHE A 498 -17.44 -0.47 10.78
CA PHE A 498 -16.36 0.54 10.87
C PHE A 498 -16.81 2.00 10.75
#